data_AF-I6YMT8-F1
#
_entry.id   AF-I6YMT8-F1
#
_cell.length_a   1.000
_cell.length_b   1.000
_cell.length_c   1.000
_cell.angle_alpha   90.00
_cell.angle_beta   90.00
_cell.angle_gamma   90.00
#
_symmetry.space_group_name_H-M   'P 1'
#
loop_
_entity.id
_entity.type
_entity.pdbx_description
1 polymer ?
#
loop_
_entity_poly.entity_id
_entity_poly.type
_entity_poly.pdbx_seq_one_letter_code
_entity_poly.pdbx_strand_id
1 'polypeptide(L)'
;SVLSVDKELESDETVGLGRSREYDAIVIGSGIGGLVAATQLAVKGAKVLVLEKYLIPGGSSGYYERDGFTFDVGSSVMFGFSDK
;
A
#
# COMPACT_ATOMS: atom_id res chain seq x y z
N SER A 1 16.63 7.93 18.50
CA SER A 1 17.71 7.96 17.50
C SER A 1 17.11 8.42 16.20
N VAL A 2 17.27 9.71 15.93
CA VAL A 2 16.74 10.40 14.76
C VAL A 2 17.66 10.04 13.60
N LEU A 3 17.14 9.40 12.55
CA LEU A 3 17.85 9.26 11.28
C LEU A 3 17.27 10.28 10.32
N SER A 4 17.95 11.43 10.27
CA SER A 4 17.81 12.44 9.22
C SER A 4 18.31 11.84 7.91
N VAL A 5 17.47 11.85 6.89
CA VAL A 5 17.94 11.85 5.50
C VAL A 5 17.37 13.12 4.90
N ASP A 6 18.06 14.21 5.17
CA ASP A 6 17.96 15.44 4.41
C ASP A 6 18.39 15.10 2.99
N LYS A 7 17.45 15.19 2.04
CA LYS A 7 17.79 15.35 0.64
C LYS A 7 17.06 16.58 0.15
N GLU A 8 17.86 17.63 -0.04
CA GLU A 8 17.50 18.96 -0.48
C GLU A 8 16.48 18.98 -1.62
N LEU A 9 15.54 19.91 -1.45
CA LEU A 9 14.68 20.47 -2.46
C LEU A 9 15.55 21.18 -3.50
N GLU A 10 15.72 20.59 -4.68
CA GLU A 10 15.99 21.40 -5.88
C GLU A 10 14.64 21.83 -6.46
N SER A 11 14.32 23.09 -6.19
CA SER A 11 13.25 23.85 -6.82
C SER A 11 13.58 24.06 -8.30
N ASP A 12 12.95 23.30 -9.19
CA ASP A 12 12.87 23.65 -10.61
C ASP A 12 11.56 24.42 -10.84
N GLU A 13 11.59 25.70 -10.47
CA GLU A 13 10.52 26.65 -10.79
C GLU A 13 10.65 27.06 -12.26
N THR A 14 9.67 26.61 -13.05
CA THR A 14 9.28 26.99 -14.43
C THR A 14 9.72 26.01 -15.53
N VAL A 15 8.87 25.01 -15.89
CA VAL A 15 8.46 24.68 -17.28
C VAL A 15 7.26 23.70 -17.29
N GLY A 16 6.12 24.14 -17.82
CA GLY A 16 5.16 23.28 -18.55
C GLY A 16 4.07 22.57 -17.74
N LEU A 17 2.81 22.81 -18.15
CA LEU A 17 1.59 22.08 -17.77
C LEU A 17 1.88 20.59 -17.49
N GLY A 18 1.78 20.21 -16.21
CA GLY A 18 2.48 19.08 -15.61
C GLY A 18 2.24 17.72 -16.27
N ARG A 19 3.33 16.96 -16.43
CA ARG A 19 3.32 15.56 -16.88
C ARG A 19 2.27 14.78 -16.09
N SER A 20 1.25 14.28 -16.78
CA SER A 20 0.35 13.26 -16.25
C SER A 20 1.20 12.17 -15.60
N ARG A 21 0.99 11.91 -14.30
CA ARG A 21 1.61 10.73 -13.68
C ARG A 21 0.95 9.52 -14.33
N GLU A 22 1.59 9.03 -15.38
CA GLU A 22 1.11 7.86 -16.11
C GLU A 22 1.36 6.64 -15.22
N TYR A 23 0.32 5.81 -15.07
CA TYR A 23 0.36 4.55 -14.33
C TYR A 23 -0.08 3.46 -15.31
N ASP A 24 0.63 2.34 -15.32
CA ASP A 24 0.29 1.20 -16.19
C ASP A 24 -0.94 0.45 -15.65
N ALA A 25 -1.18 0.54 -14.33
CA ALA A 25 -2.34 -0.05 -13.69
C ALA A 25 -2.75 0.73 -12.43
N ILE A 26 -4.06 0.71 -12.14
CA ILE A 26 -4.63 1.23 -10.89
C ILE A 26 -5.34 0.07 -10.18
N VAL A 27 -4.97 -0.17 -8.93
CA VAL A 27 -5.60 -1.17 -8.06
C VAL A 27 -6.44 -0.44 -7.01
N ILE A 28 -7.73 -0.75 -6.95
CA ILE A 28 -8.65 -0.19 -5.95
C ILE A 28 -8.83 -1.21 -4.83
N GLY A 29 -8.43 -0.82 -3.62
CA GLY A 29 -8.42 -1.65 -2.41
C GLY A 29 -7.03 -2.21 -2.10
N SER A 30 -6.63 -2.08 -0.83
CA SER A 30 -5.35 -2.55 -0.28
C SER A 30 -5.52 -3.75 0.67
N GLY A 31 -6.54 -4.56 0.43
CA GLY A 31 -6.63 -5.90 1.04
C GLY A 31 -5.58 -6.86 0.47
N ILE A 32 -5.49 -8.07 1.04
CA ILE A 32 -4.52 -9.10 0.61
C ILE A 32 -4.52 -9.30 -0.91
N GLY A 33 -5.68 -9.48 -1.53
CA GLY A 33 -5.77 -9.68 -2.98
C GLY A 33 -5.27 -8.48 -3.79
N GLY A 34 -5.60 -7.26 -3.38
CA GLY A 34 -5.18 -6.03 -4.04
C GLY A 34 -3.67 -5.80 -3.93
N LEU A 35 -3.10 -5.98 -2.75
CA LEU A 35 -1.66 -5.87 -2.53
C LEU A 35 -0.89 -6.97 -3.26
N VAL A 36 -1.39 -8.20 -3.29
CA VAL A 36 -0.78 -9.28 -4.09
C VAL A 36 -0.79 -8.92 -5.57
N ALA A 37 -1.93 -8.49 -6.12
CA ALA A 37 -2.02 -8.10 -7.53
C ALA A 37 -1.09 -6.92 -7.87
N ALA A 38 -1.09 -5.87 -7.04
CA ALA A 38 -0.23 -4.70 -7.23
C ALA A 38 1.25 -5.07 -7.17
N THR A 39 1.65 -5.92 -6.21
CA THR A 39 3.03 -6.39 -6.06
C THR A 39 3.47 -7.21 -7.27
N GLN A 40 2.62 -8.14 -7.74
CA GLN A 40 2.95 -8.97 -8.90
C GLN A 40 3.10 -8.14 -10.18
N LEU A 41 2.34 -7.06 -10.33
CA LEU A 41 2.48 -6.10 -11.43
C LEU A 41 3.77 -5.27 -11.27
N ALA A 42 4.03 -4.76 -10.08
CA ALA A 42 5.22 -3.96 -9.79
C ALA A 42 6.52 -4.75 -9.99
N VAL A 43 6.57 -6.01 -9.56
CA VAL A 43 7.71 -6.92 -9.78
C VAL A 43 7.98 -7.15 -11.27
N LYS A 44 6.95 -7.05 -12.12
CA LYS A 44 7.07 -7.13 -13.59
C LYS A 44 7.42 -5.78 -14.24
N GLY A 45 7.70 -4.74 -13.46
CA GLY A 45 8.11 -3.43 -13.93
C GLY A 45 6.98 -2.44 -14.20
N ALA A 46 5.72 -2.79 -13.90
CA ALA A 46 4.60 -1.87 -14.06
C ALA A 46 4.61 -0.80 -12.97
N LYS A 47 4.32 0.45 -13.34
CA LYS A 47 4.07 1.55 -12.41
C LYS A 47 2.61 1.50 -11.95
N VAL A 48 2.40 0.97 -10.76
CA VAL A 48 1.06 0.72 -10.20
C VAL A 48 0.67 1.80 -9.18
N LEU A 49 -0.57 2.29 -9.26
CA LEU A 49 -1.19 3.10 -8.22
C LEU A 49 -2.17 2.23 -7.41
N VAL A 50 -2.01 2.18 -6.09
CA VAL A 50 -2.99 1.53 -5.21
C VAL A 50 -3.78 2.60 -4.47
N LEU A 51 -5.11 2.50 -4.49
CA LEU A 51 -6.01 3.42 -3.79
C LEU A 51 -6.78 2.67 -2.71
N GLU A 52 -6.72 3.17 -1.48
CA GLU A 52 -7.45 2.63 -0.33
C GLU A 52 -8.32 3.73 0.27
N LYS A 53 -9.53 3.36 0.70
CA LYS A 53 -10.46 4.27 1.37
C LYS A 53 -10.06 4.51 2.82
N TYR A 54 -9.55 3.48 3.50
CA TYR A 54 -9.11 3.56 4.89
C TYR A 54 -7.67 4.07 5.03
N LEU A 55 -7.35 4.58 6.23
CA LEU A 55 -5.99 5.05 6.54
C LEU A 55 -4.97 3.90 6.63
N ILE A 56 -5.43 2.72 7.03
CA ILE A 56 -4.59 1.55 7.26
C ILE A 56 -4.94 0.50 6.20
N PRO A 57 -3.96 -0.09 5.50
CA PRO A 57 -4.20 -1.17 4.55
C PRO A 57 -4.60 -2.47 5.25
N GLY A 58 -5.18 -3.41 4.50
CA GLY A 58 -5.51 -4.75 5.00
C GLY A 58 -6.95 -5.18 4.73
N GLY A 59 -7.88 -4.26 4.51
CA GLY A 59 -9.29 -4.59 4.24
C GLY A 59 -9.88 -5.47 5.34
N SER A 60 -10.40 -6.65 4.99
CA SER A 60 -10.92 -7.65 5.95
C SER A 60 -9.86 -8.33 6.82
N SER A 61 -8.57 -8.01 6.64
CA SER A 61 -7.45 -8.46 7.47
C SER A 61 -6.79 -7.29 8.19
N GLY A 62 -7.51 -6.17 8.36
CA GLY A 62 -7.03 -5.02 9.11
C GLY A 62 -7.10 -5.21 10.62
N TYR A 63 -6.63 -4.22 11.35
CA TYR A 63 -6.76 -4.14 12.79
C TYR A 63 -7.12 -2.72 13.22
N TYR A 64 -7.53 -2.54 14.47
CA TYR A 64 -7.66 -1.25 15.12
C TYR A 64 -7.14 -1.30 16.54
N GLU A 65 -6.73 -0.15 17.06
CA GLU A 65 -6.28 -0.01 18.44
C GLU A 65 -7.32 0.72 19.27
N ARG A 66 -7.55 0.26 20.49
CA ARG A 66 -8.43 0.88 21.46
C ARG A 66 -7.92 0.64 22.87
N ASP A 67 -7.80 1.70 23.66
CA ASP A 67 -7.40 1.66 25.06
C ASP A 67 -6.07 0.91 25.32
N GLY A 68 -5.13 1.00 24.35
CA GLY A 68 -3.83 0.33 24.41
C GLY A 68 -3.82 -1.14 23.97
N PHE A 69 -4.96 -1.65 23.48
CA PHE A 69 -5.10 -3.01 22.96
C PHE A 69 -5.32 -2.99 21.44
N THR A 70 -4.75 -3.98 20.75
CA THR A 70 -4.93 -4.18 19.31
C THR A 70 -5.98 -5.26 19.07
N PHE A 71 -6.98 -4.94 18.26
CA PHE A 71 -8.09 -5.81 17.89
C PHE A 71 -8.11 -6.03 16.39
N ASP A 72 -8.33 -7.27 15.97
CA ASP A 72 -8.55 -7.62 14.57
C ASP A 72 -9.95 -7.17 14.12
N VAL A 73 -10.08 -6.58 12.93
CA VAL A 73 -11.38 -6.18 12.37
C VAL A 73 -12.04 -7.26 11.51
N GLY A 74 -11.37 -8.38 11.21
CA GLY A 74 -11.95 -9.34 10.29
C GLY A 74 -11.52 -10.80 10.46
N SER A 75 -11.88 -11.59 9.44
CA SER A 75 -11.85 -13.05 9.45
C SER A 75 -10.41 -13.59 9.35
N SER A 76 -9.65 -13.51 10.43
CA SER A 76 -8.29 -14.04 10.50
C SER A 76 -8.29 -15.51 10.93
N VAL A 77 -8.78 -16.38 10.05
CA VAL A 77 -8.53 -17.81 10.12
C VAL A 77 -7.64 -18.18 8.95
N MET A 78 -6.33 -18.28 9.23
CA MET A 78 -5.37 -18.79 8.26
C MET A 78 -5.26 -20.29 8.48
N PHE A 79 -5.87 -21.06 7.58
CA PHE A 79 -5.73 -22.52 7.60
C PHE A 79 -4.44 -22.90 6.87
N GLY A 80 -3.56 -23.63 7.55
CA GLY A 80 -2.39 -24.25 6.94
C GLY A 80 -2.79 -25.51 6.17
N PHE A 81 -2.07 -25.82 5.10
CA PHE A 81 -2.14 -27.13 4.47
C PHE A 81 -1.26 -28.08 5.29
N SER A 82 -1.84 -29.20 5.75
CA SER A 82 -1.12 -30.25 6.47
C SER A 82 -0.70 -31.33 5.48
N ASP A 83 0.60 -31.67 5.43
CA ASP A 83 1.13 -32.80 4.66
C ASP A 83 1.04 -34.13 5.44
N LYS A 84 0.00 -34.30 6.27
CA LYS A 84 -0.27 -35.52 7.02
C LYS A 84 -1.65 -36.05 6.68
#